data_AF-A0A8J4DQD4-F1
#
_entry.id   AF-A0A8J4DQD4-F1
#
_cell.length_a   1.000
_cell.length_b   1.000
_cell.length_c   1.000
_cell.angle_alpha   90.00
_cell.angle_beta   90.00
_cell.angle_gamma   90.00
#
_symmetry.space_group_name_H-M   'P 1'
#
loop_
_entity.id
_entity.type
_entity.pdbx_description
1 polymer ?
#
loop_
_entity_poly.entity_id
_entity_poly.type
_entity_poly.pdbx_seq_one_letter_code
_entity_poly.pdbx_strand_id
1 'polypeptide(L)'
;MLTEDATTRRCGYTRCGRPLPYTGQGRPAEYCADRRWPPDNKTCKQLAAAERAGERAAGLDAPLDGFRAAGDRFVPAAQELATRLAEMLTAVGEVRDGALARTAEAERATTAATERAQAAEAETARAKRAQATAEAARDTALQTARDAEAVARAAREEAETQVAQAWRRVADADHARGRAETVAEAARREAEQTVKAAERARAVAEDAAAAARRDAQEAAVAARRDAEQAVKAAEAEAKAARREVREAAEATRAAAERATTAESALVRLRAQADGDRQRAEELARKLAEAEKNLQKMAAELNTERAAAKEARDRLAGAVRDAAWLERQGATDRAALDAARVSVEAAERRAETAEGRLDRMIAVLERRRPPTPPGAA
;
A
#
# COMPACT_ATOMS: atom_id res chain seq x y z
N MET A 1 63.80 -2.44 -36.31
CA MET A 1 64.66 -3.57 -36.73
C MET A 1 65.39 -3.17 -37.99
N LEU A 2 66.69 -2.88 -37.85
CA LEU A 2 67.56 -2.38 -38.91
C LEU A 2 68.06 -3.55 -39.77
N THR A 3 67.68 -3.53 -41.05
CA THR A 3 68.43 -3.98 -42.24
C THR A 3 69.55 -5.02 -42.06
N GLU A 4 69.20 -6.31 -42.10
CA GLU A 4 70.13 -7.44 -42.36
C GLU A 4 70.25 -7.79 -43.86
N ASP A 5 69.77 -6.94 -44.78
CA ASP A 5 69.67 -7.28 -46.20
C ASP A 5 70.90 -6.84 -47.04
N ALA A 6 71.93 -6.25 -46.42
CA ALA A 6 73.09 -5.72 -47.15
C ALA A 6 74.13 -6.79 -47.56
N THR A 7 74.00 -8.04 -47.10
CA THR A 7 75.03 -9.08 -47.28
C THR A 7 74.62 -10.24 -48.20
N THR A 8 73.42 -10.23 -48.78
CA THR A 8 72.95 -11.35 -49.61
C THR A 8 72.68 -10.91 -51.05
N ARG A 9 73.61 -11.18 -51.97
CA ARG A 9 73.45 -10.90 -53.41
C ARG A 9 72.76 -12.08 -54.10
N ARG A 10 71.80 -11.85 -54.99
CA ARG A 10 71.20 -12.92 -55.81
C ARG A 10 72.09 -13.29 -57.00
N CYS A 11 72.08 -14.56 -57.39
CA CYS A 11 72.77 -15.06 -58.58
C CYS A 11 72.32 -14.29 -59.83
N GLY A 12 73.27 -13.76 -60.61
CA GLY A 12 73.04 -12.93 -61.80
C GLY A 12 72.49 -13.66 -63.03
N TYR A 13 72.05 -14.91 -62.89
CA TYR A 13 71.24 -15.61 -63.89
C TYR A 13 69.79 -15.50 -63.48
N THR A 14 68.95 -14.85 -64.29
CA THR A 14 67.58 -14.42 -63.91
C THR A 14 66.72 -15.60 -63.42
N ARG A 15 66.85 -16.77 -64.06
CA ARG A 15 66.13 -17.99 -63.69
C ARG A 15 66.68 -18.73 -62.46
N CYS A 16 67.90 -18.41 -62.00
CA CYS A 16 68.45 -19.01 -60.80
C CYS A 16 67.93 -18.32 -59.54
N GLY A 17 68.00 -16.99 -59.47
CA GLY A 17 67.49 -16.14 -58.37
C GLY A 17 68.02 -16.45 -56.95
N ARG A 18 68.92 -17.44 -56.80
CA ARG A 18 69.38 -17.97 -55.52
C ARG A 18 70.21 -16.92 -54.76
N PRO A 19 69.97 -16.71 -53.45
CA PRO A 19 70.84 -15.90 -52.61
C PRO A 19 72.25 -16.53 -52.55
N LEU A 20 73.28 -15.73 -52.79
CA LEU A 20 74.68 -16.10 -52.70
C LEU A 20 75.23 -15.60 -51.35
N PRO A 21 75.87 -16.47 -50.55
CA PRO A 21 76.50 -16.04 -49.31
C PRO A 21 77.71 -15.15 -49.64
N TYR A 22 77.77 -13.97 -49.02
CA TYR A 22 78.93 -13.10 -49.09
C TYR A 22 79.66 -13.12 -47.74
N THR A 23 80.89 -13.61 -47.73
CA THR A 23 81.72 -13.75 -46.52
C THR A 23 82.37 -12.43 -46.08
N GLY A 24 82.05 -11.31 -46.73
CA GLY A 24 82.63 -9.99 -46.43
C GLY A 24 84.06 -9.78 -46.98
N GLN A 25 84.74 -10.83 -47.45
CA GLN A 25 86.08 -10.75 -48.02
C GLN A 25 86.08 -10.98 -49.54
N GLY A 26 86.74 -10.09 -50.28
CA GLY A 26 86.91 -10.19 -51.73
C GLY A 26 85.70 -9.70 -52.57
N ARG A 27 85.77 -9.87 -53.89
CA ARG A 27 84.67 -9.48 -54.80
C ARG A 27 83.50 -10.47 -54.62
N PRO A 28 82.27 -10.01 -54.32
CA PRO A 28 81.11 -10.90 -54.17
C PRO A 28 80.94 -11.81 -55.39
N ALA A 29 80.67 -13.09 -55.16
CA ALA A 29 80.35 -14.02 -56.24
C ALA A 29 79.10 -13.52 -56.99
N GLU A 30 79.18 -13.42 -58.31
CA GLU A 30 78.04 -13.00 -59.14
C GLU A 30 77.14 -14.17 -59.53
N TYR A 31 77.64 -15.42 -59.48
CA TYR A 31 76.93 -16.62 -59.92
C TYR A 31 77.17 -17.77 -58.95
N CYS A 32 76.27 -18.77 -58.92
CA CYS A 32 76.49 -19.99 -58.15
C CYS A 32 77.72 -20.76 -58.68
N ALA A 33 78.63 -21.16 -57.79
CA ALA A 33 79.83 -21.94 -58.15
C ALA A 33 79.47 -23.34 -58.65
N ASP A 34 78.57 -24.03 -57.94
CA ASP A 34 78.37 -25.47 -58.11
C ASP A 34 77.14 -25.84 -58.95
N ARG A 35 76.25 -24.88 -59.23
CA ARG A 35 75.02 -25.17 -59.96
C ARG A 35 75.31 -25.40 -61.45
N ARG A 36 74.80 -26.52 -61.98
CA ARG A 36 74.83 -26.90 -63.40
C ARG A 36 73.41 -27.14 -63.89
N TRP A 37 73.12 -26.75 -65.13
CA TRP A 37 71.78 -26.85 -65.72
C TRP A 37 71.77 -27.89 -66.86
N PRO A 38 70.89 -28.90 -66.80
CA PRO A 38 70.68 -29.85 -67.90
C PRO A 38 70.05 -29.18 -69.13
N PRO A 39 70.23 -29.74 -70.35
CA PRO A 39 70.99 -30.94 -70.72
C PRO A 39 72.50 -30.68 -70.97
N ASP A 40 72.89 -29.44 -71.25
CA ASP A 40 74.25 -29.09 -71.69
C ASP A 40 75.26 -28.90 -70.54
N ASN A 41 74.87 -29.21 -69.30
CA ASN A 41 75.67 -28.97 -68.09
C ASN A 41 76.24 -27.55 -67.96
N LYS A 42 75.54 -26.53 -68.49
CA LYS A 42 76.01 -25.15 -68.46
C LYS A 42 75.95 -24.57 -67.05
N THR A 43 76.96 -23.78 -66.69
CA THR A 43 77.01 -23.05 -65.40
C THR A 43 76.07 -21.84 -65.42
N CYS A 44 75.65 -21.36 -64.25
CA CYS A 44 74.88 -20.10 -64.15
C CYS A 44 75.59 -18.93 -64.85
N LYS A 45 76.93 -18.87 -64.82
CA LYS A 45 77.73 -17.86 -65.52
C LYS A 45 77.59 -17.98 -67.04
N GLN A 46 77.66 -19.20 -67.59
CA GLN A 46 77.51 -19.45 -69.03
C GLN A 46 76.08 -19.17 -69.51
N LEU A 47 75.07 -19.56 -68.75
CA LEU A 47 73.67 -19.26 -69.09
C LEU A 47 73.36 -17.77 -69.00
N ALA A 48 73.87 -17.06 -68.00
CA ALA A 48 73.72 -15.60 -67.93
C ALA A 48 74.49 -14.88 -69.04
N ALA A 49 75.61 -15.44 -69.52
CA ALA A 49 76.31 -14.92 -70.70
C ALA A 49 75.50 -15.15 -71.99
N ALA A 50 74.89 -16.34 -72.14
CA ALA A 50 74.01 -16.66 -73.26
C ALA A 50 72.72 -15.83 -73.24
N GLU A 51 72.14 -15.59 -72.08
CA GLU A 51 70.99 -14.71 -71.88
C GLU A 51 71.32 -13.28 -72.32
N ARG A 52 72.44 -12.71 -71.84
CA ARG A 52 72.90 -11.38 -72.28
C ARG A 52 73.25 -11.33 -73.77
N ALA A 53 73.75 -12.41 -74.34
CA ALA A 53 73.98 -12.50 -75.78
C ALA A 53 72.64 -12.52 -76.56
N GLY A 54 71.64 -13.24 -76.06
CA GLY A 54 70.29 -13.27 -76.62
C GLY A 54 69.56 -11.94 -76.51
N GLU A 55 69.64 -11.27 -75.36
CA GLU A 55 69.08 -9.92 -75.15
C GLU A 55 69.67 -8.91 -76.14
N ARG A 56 71.00 -8.93 -76.34
CA ARG A 56 71.66 -8.08 -77.33
C ARG A 56 71.30 -8.43 -78.77
N ALA A 57 71.24 -9.72 -79.10
CA ALA A 57 70.84 -10.17 -80.44
C ALA A 57 69.39 -9.79 -80.77
N ALA A 58 68.52 -9.69 -79.76
CA ALA A 58 67.14 -9.24 -79.89
C ALA A 58 66.96 -7.71 -79.79
N GLY A 59 68.03 -6.94 -79.56
CA GLY A 59 67.95 -5.49 -79.35
C GLY A 59 67.17 -5.07 -78.09
N LEU A 60 67.11 -5.95 -77.08
CA LEU A 60 66.36 -5.75 -75.84
C LEU A 60 67.23 -5.21 -74.69
N ASP A 61 68.55 -5.11 -74.89
CA ASP A 61 69.49 -4.61 -73.89
C ASP A 61 69.14 -3.17 -73.43
N ALA A 62 68.97 -2.23 -74.37
CA ALA A 62 68.60 -0.86 -74.04
C ALA A 62 67.20 -0.72 -73.39
N PRO A 63 66.13 -1.36 -73.90
CA PRO A 63 64.81 -1.38 -73.23
C PRO A 63 64.83 -2.00 -71.83
N LEU A 64 65.56 -3.10 -71.62
CA LEU A 64 65.63 -3.78 -70.33
C LEU A 64 66.43 -2.96 -69.30
N ASP A 65 67.49 -2.29 -69.72
CA ASP A 65 68.23 -1.38 -68.85
C ASP A 65 67.40 -0.14 -68.49
N GLY A 66 66.62 0.40 -69.43
CA GLY A 66 65.63 1.44 -69.18
C GLY A 66 64.56 1.00 -68.17
N PHE A 67 64.05 -0.22 -68.30
CA PHE A 67 63.08 -0.80 -67.37
C PHE A 67 63.68 -1.03 -65.97
N ARG A 68 64.89 -1.59 -65.87
CA ARG A 68 65.60 -1.78 -64.58
C ARG A 68 65.83 -0.44 -63.89
N ALA A 69 66.33 0.57 -64.62
CA ALA A 69 66.54 1.91 -64.08
C ALA A 69 65.23 2.62 -63.69
N ALA A 70 64.10 2.31 -64.36
CA ALA A 70 62.78 2.77 -63.92
C ALA A 70 62.33 2.05 -62.65
N GLY A 71 62.54 0.73 -62.55
CA GLY A 71 62.26 -0.08 -61.35
C GLY A 71 63.07 0.37 -60.13
N ASP A 72 64.37 0.63 -60.30
CA ASP A 72 65.27 1.10 -59.24
C ASP A 72 64.84 2.47 -58.67
N ARG A 73 64.17 3.30 -59.48
CA ARG A 73 63.58 4.57 -59.03
C ARG A 73 62.19 4.40 -58.41
N PHE A 74 61.39 3.48 -58.94
CA PHE A 74 60.02 3.24 -58.50
C PHE A 74 59.96 2.54 -57.14
N VAL A 75 60.79 1.53 -56.89
CA VAL A 75 60.74 0.73 -55.65
C VAL A 75 60.94 1.60 -54.40
N PRO A 76 61.95 2.49 -54.31
CA PRO A 76 62.10 3.38 -53.16
C PRO A 76 60.91 4.33 -52.98
N ALA A 77 60.36 4.87 -54.08
CA ALA A 77 59.18 5.73 -54.02
C ALA A 77 57.93 4.99 -53.52
N ALA A 78 57.73 3.74 -53.95
CA ALA A 78 56.66 2.88 -53.48
C ALA A 78 56.84 2.48 -52.00
N GLN A 79 58.08 2.25 -51.55
CA GLN A 79 58.41 1.96 -50.14
C GLN A 79 58.16 3.18 -49.24
N GLU A 80 58.52 4.37 -49.69
CA GLU A 80 58.21 5.62 -48.96
C GLU A 80 56.69 5.80 -48.86
N LEU A 81 55.95 5.64 -49.97
CA LEU A 81 54.49 5.72 -49.95
C LEU A 81 53.86 4.68 -49.01
N ALA A 82 54.36 3.44 -49.03
CA ALA A 82 53.89 2.40 -48.12
C ALA A 82 54.12 2.76 -46.65
N THR A 83 55.28 3.34 -46.32
CA THR A 83 55.58 3.85 -44.98
C THR A 83 54.61 4.96 -44.59
N ARG A 84 54.36 5.94 -45.46
CA ARG A 84 53.40 7.03 -45.22
C ARG A 84 51.96 6.52 -45.03
N LEU A 85 51.55 5.53 -45.81
CA LEU A 85 50.24 4.90 -45.65
C LEU A 85 50.13 4.14 -44.33
N ALA A 86 51.19 3.43 -43.90
CA ALA A 86 51.22 2.76 -42.61
C ALA A 86 51.16 3.74 -41.43
N GLU A 87 51.89 4.86 -41.51
CA GLU A 87 51.79 5.97 -40.54
C GLU A 87 50.36 6.54 -40.49
N MET A 88 49.75 6.79 -41.65
CA MET A 88 48.37 7.31 -41.72
C MET A 88 47.36 6.32 -41.13
N LEU A 89 47.47 5.03 -41.44
CA LEU A 89 46.58 4.01 -40.89
C LEU A 89 46.74 3.88 -39.37
N THR A 90 47.96 4.05 -38.85
CA THR A 90 48.22 4.07 -37.41
C THR A 90 47.55 5.27 -36.75
N ALA A 91 47.73 6.48 -37.32
CA ALA A 91 47.08 7.68 -36.82
C ALA A 91 45.55 7.61 -36.87
N VAL A 92 44.97 7.05 -37.94
CA VAL A 92 43.51 6.82 -38.04
C VAL A 92 43.05 5.79 -37.00
N GLY A 93 43.84 4.74 -36.75
CA GLY A 93 43.60 3.77 -35.68
C GLY A 93 43.55 4.42 -34.30
N GLU A 94 44.53 5.25 -33.98
CA GLU A 94 44.60 5.99 -32.71
C GLU A 94 43.41 6.96 -32.54
N VAL A 95 43.01 7.67 -33.61
CA VAL A 95 41.84 8.56 -33.59
C VAL A 95 40.56 7.77 -33.36
N ARG A 96 40.39 6.63 -34.04
CA ARG A 96 39.22 5.75 -33.87
C ARG A 96 39.17 5.21 -32.45
N ASP A 97 40.28 4.67 -31.94
CA ASP A 97 40.33 4.06 -30.62
C ASP A 97 40.14 5.11 -29.51
N GLY A 98 40.69 6.32 -29.70
CA GLY A 98 40.44 7.46 -28.82
C GLY A 98 38.99 7.97 -28.87
N ALA A 99 38.34 7.94 -30.03
CA ALA A 99 36.92 8.28 -30.15
C ALA A 99 36.04 7.26 -29.43
N LEU A 100 36.30 5.96 -29.62
CA LEU A 100 35.59 4.88 -28.92
C LEU A 100 35.79 4.96 -27.40
N ALA A 101 36.99 5.27 -26.93
CA ALA A 101 37.29 5.46 -25.51
C ALA A 101 36.47 6.62 -24.91
N ARG A 102 36.40 7.77 -25.59
CA ARG A 102 35.61 8.93 -25.16
C ARG A 102 34.11 8.64 -25.16
N THR A 103 33.60 7.92 -26.17
CA THR A 103 32.20 7.50 -26.20
C THR A 103 31.88 6.57 -25.03
N ALA A 104 32.71 5.57 -24.76
CA ALA A 104 32.52 4.66 -23.63
C ALA A 104 32.60 5.39 -22.28
N GLU A 105 33.46 6.40 -22.15
CA GLU A 105 33.51 7.26 -20.95
C GLU A 105 32.25 8.11 -20.81
N ALA A 106 31.76 8.71 -21.89
CA ALA A 106 30.52 9.49 -21.90
C ALA A 106 29.31 8.62 -21.52
N GLU A 107 29.20 7.41 -22.06
CA GLU A 107 28.13 6.45 -21.73
C GLU A 107 28.15 6.05 -20.25
N ARG A 108 29.34 5.80 -19.68
CA ARG A 108 29.49 5.55 -18.24
C ARG A 108 29.08 6.76 -17.41
N ALA A 109 29.48 7.97 -17.82
CA ALA A 109 29.13 9.20 -17.12
C ALA A 109 27.62 9.48 -17.17
N THR A 110 26.96 9.25 -18.32
CA THR A 110 25.51 9.37 -18.46
C THR A 110 24.78 8.34 -17.60
N THR A 111 25.20 7.07 -17.62
CA THR A 111 24.60 6.01 -16.79
C THR A 111 24.69 6.37 -15.31
N ALA A 112 25.87 6.76 -14.84
CA ALA A 112 26.08 7.18 -13.45
C ALA A 112 25.32 8.47 -13.08
N ALA A 113 25.07 9.36 -14.03
CA ALA A 113 24.23 10.55 -13.80
C ALA A 113 22.75 10.16 -13.70
N THR A 114 22.26 9.26 -14.56
CA THR A 114 20.89 8.75 -14.52
C THR A 114 20.61 7.98 -13.23
N GLU A 115 21.52 7.11 -12.80
CA GLU A 115 21.39 6.38 -11.53
C GLU A 115 21.33 7.34 -10.32
N ARG A 116 22.17 8.37 -10.30
CA ARG A 116 22.13 9.40 -9.25
C ARG A 116 20.82 10.20 -9.26
N ALA A 117 20.31 10.54 -10.44
CA ALA A 117 19.03 11.24 -10.57
C ALA A 117 17.87 10.37 -10.07
N GLN A 118 17.81 9.10 -10.47
CA GLN A 118 16.79 8.15 -10.01
C GLN A 118 16.86 7.92 -8.50
N ALA A 119 18.06 7.82 -7.92
CA ALA A 119 18.25 7.70 -6.48
C ALA A 119 17.70 8.93 -5.73
N ALA A 120 18.01 10.14 -6.21
CA ALA A 120 17.53 11.40 -5.62
C ALA A 120 15.99 11.55 -5.73
N GLU A 121 15.40 11.16 -6.86
CA GLU A 121 13.94 11.12 -7.03
C GLU A 121 13.28 10.13 -6.07
N ALA A 122 13.86 8.93 -5.94
CA ALA A 122 13.37 7.91 -5.02
C ALA A 122 13.44 8.37 -3.56
N GLU A 123 14.52 9.04 -3.16
CA GLU A 123 14.66 9.63 -1.83
C GLU A 123 13.66 10.76 -1.59
N THR A 124 13.48 11.66 -2.55
CA THR A 124 12.47 12.72 -2.48
C THR A 124 11.06 12.16 -2.36
N ALA A 125 10.74 11.11 -3.12
CA ALA A 125 9.46 10.43 -3.04
C ALA A 125 9.25 9.73 -1.68
N ARG A 126 10.31 9.14 -1.10
CA ARG A 126 10.27 8.58 0.26
C ARG A 126 10.04 9.67 1.30
N ALA A 127 10.75 10.80 1.21
CA ALA A 127 10.59 11.93 2.11
C ALA A 127 9.17 12.51 2.07
N LYS A 128 8.60 12.70 0.87
CA LYS A 128 7.21 13.16 0.70
C LYS A 128 6.19 12.20 1.31
N ARG A 129 6.37 10.88 1.12
CA ARG A 129 5.49 9.87 1.74
C ARG A 129 5.61 9.87 3.27
N ALA A 130 6.81 10.01 3.80
CA ALA A 130 7.05 10.10 5.24
C ALA A 130 6.39 11.36 5.82
N GLN A 131 6.53 12.51 5.15
CA GLN A 131 5.87 13.77 5.54
C GLN A 131 4.34 13.61 5.55
N ALA A 132 3.74 13.11 4.47
CA ALA A 132 2.29 12.91 4.38
C ALA A 132 1.77 11.95 5.48
N THR A 133 2.54 10.90 5.79
CA THR A 133 2.21 9.97 6.89
C THR A 133 2.28 10.67 8.25
N ALA A 134 3.29 11.50 8.48
CA ALA A 134 3.43 12.28 9.71
C ALA A 134 2.31 13.32 9.89
N GLU A 135 1.91 14.00 8.81
CA GLU A 135 0.78 14.94 8.80
C GLU A 135 -0.54 14.23 9.11
N ALA A 136 -0.81 13.08 8.46
CA ALA A 136 -2.00 12.29 8.75
C ALA A 136 -2.04 11.76 10.20
N ALA A 137 -0.89 11.34 10.74
CA ALA A 137 -0.77 10.92 12.14
C ALA A 137 -1.03 12.08 13.11
N ARG A 138 -0.48 13.28 12.82
CA ARG A 138 -0.73 14.49 13.59
C ARG A 138 -2.22 14.86 13.59
N ASP A 139 -2.86 14.86 12.44
CA ASP A 139 -4.27 15.24 12.32
C ASP A 139 -5.18 14.23 13.04
N THR A 140 -4.86 12.94 12.96
CA THR A 140 -5.53 11.88 13.74
C THR A 140 -5.36 12.08 15.25
N ALA A 141 -4.14 12.40 15.70
CA ALA A 141 -3.86 12.68 17.11
C ALA A 141 -4.61 13.91 17.62
N LEU A 142 -4.68 14.99 16.82
CA LEU A 142 -5.45 16.18 17.16
C LEU A 142 -6.95 15.91 17.24
N GLN A 143 -7.49 15.10 16.31
CA GLN A 143 -8.90 14.72 16.36
C GLN A 143 -9.20 13.87 17.61
N THR A 144 -8.36 12.88 17.89
CA THR A 144 -8.49 12.04 19.09
C THR A 144 -8.43 12.88 20.37
N ALA A 145 -7.55 13.88 20.43
CA ALA A 145 -7.45 14.79 21.56
C ALA A 145 -8.72 15.65 21.73
N ARG A 146 -9.29 16.16 20.63
CA ARG A 146 -10.55 16.93 20.66
C ARG A 146 -11.72 16.07 21.13
N ASP A 147 -11.83 14.84 20.63
CA ASP A 147 -12.89 13.92 21.00
C ASP A 147 -12.77 13.53 22.49
N ALA A 148 -11.55 13.28 22.97
CA ALA A 148 -11.29 13.03 24.38
C ALA A 148 -11.66 14.24 25.26
N GLU A 149 -11.34 15.47 24.83
CA GLU A 149 -11.73 16.68 25.55
C GLU A 149 -13.26 16.86 25.58
N ALA A 150 -13.95 16.60 24.48
CA ALA A 150 -15.40 16.67 24.40
C ALA A 150 -16.08 15.67 25.35
N VAL A 151 -15.60 14.42 25.37
CA VAL A 151 -16.08 13.40 26.31
C VAL A 151 -15.81 13.80 27.75
N ALA A 152 -14.61 14.31 28.06
CA ALA A 152 -14.27 14.77 29.40
C ALA A 152 -15.15 15.94 29.85
N ARG A 153 -15.50 16.86 28.95
CA ARG A 153 -16.38 17.99 29.22
C ARG A 153 -17.81 17.52 29.48
N ALA A 154 -18.36 16.65 28.62
CA ALA A 154 -19.69 16.09 28.81
C ALA A 154 -19.81 15.32 30.15
N ALA A 155 -18.78 14.54 30.50
CA ALA A 155 -18.74 13.83 31.79
C ALA A 155 -18.74 14.78 32.99
N ARG A 156 -18.07 15.95 32.89
CA ARG A 156 -18.09 16.98 33.95
C ARG A 156 -19.47 17.63 34.07
N GLU A 157 -20.09 18.01 32.95
CA GLU A 157 -21.43 18.61 32.93
C GLU A 157 -22.49 17.65 33.48
N GLU A 158 -22.38 16.36 33.15
CA GLU A 158 -23.24 15.32 33.70
C GLU A 158 -23.03 15.16 35.21
N ALA A 159 -21.77 15.10 35.67
CA ALA A 159 -21.46 15.01 37.10
C ALA A 159 -21.99 16.23 37.89
N GLU A 160 -21.82 17.45 37.37
CA GLU A 160 -22.39 18.67 37.95
C GLU A 160 -23.91 18.61 38.02
N THR A 161 -24.57 18.11 36.97
CA THR A 161 -26.02 17.91 36.94
C THR A 161 -26.47 16.90 38.00
N GLN A 162 -25.78 15.76 38.13
CA GLN A 162 -26.09 14.75 39.13
C GLN A 162 -25.90 15.30 40.56
N VAL A 163 -24.83 16.05 40.82
CA VAL A 163 -24.60 16.72 42.10
C VAL A 163 -25.71 17.73 42.39
N ALA A 164 -26.10 18.56 41.43
CA ALA A 164 -27.20 19.51 41.60
C ALA A 164 -28.54 18.80 41.88
N GLN A 165 -28.83 17.68 41.20
CA GLN A 165 -30.01 16.87 41.47
C GLN A 165 -29.97 16.25 42.87
N ALA A 166 -28.83 15.75 43.32
CA ALA A 166 -28.66 15.21 44.67
C ALA A 166 -28.93 16.27 45.73
N TRP A 167 -28.39 17.48 45.57
CA TRP A 167 -28.64 18.60 46.47
C TRP A 167 -30.11 19.01 46.52
N ARG A 168 -30.81 19.03 45.38
CA ARG A 168 -32.26 19.28 45.34
C ARG A 168 -33.04 18.23 46.14
N ARG A 169 -32.70 16.94 45.98
CA ARG A 169 -33.36 15.86 46.74
C ARG A 169 -33.15 16.00 48.24
N VAL A 170 -31.95 16.40 48.68
CA VAL A 170 -31.66 16.67 50.09
C VAL A 170 -32.50 17.85 50.60
N ALA A 171 -32.52 18.96 49.88
CA ALA A 171 -33.33 20.13 50.24
C ALA A 171 -34.84 19.80 50.29
N ASP A 172 -35.35 19.05 49.32
CA ASP A 172 -36.74 18.60 49.29
C ASP A 172 -37.08 17.70 50.48
N ALA A 173 -36.17 16.79 50.85
CA ALA A 173 -36.31 15.92 52.02
C ALA A 173 -36.29 16.71 53.33
N ASP A 174 -35.41 17.71 53.47
CA ASP A 174 -35.35 18.60 54.63
C ASP A 174 -36.62 19.44 54.75
N HIS A 175 -37.13 19.97 53.63
CA HIS A 175 -38.41 20.66 53.61
C HIS A 175 -39.59 19.75 53.99
N ALA A 176 -39.60 18.50 53.49
CA ALA A 176 -40.62 17.53 53.85
C ALA A 176 -40.57 17.16 55.34
N ARG A 177 -39.36 16.97 55.88
CA ARG A 177 -39.12 16.73 57.31
C ARG A 177 -39.58 17.91 58.14
N GLY A 178 -39.23 19.14 57.77
CA GLY A 178 -39.69 20.35 58.47
C GLY A 178 -41.22 20.45 58.48
N ARG A 179 -41.90 20.15 57.36
CA ARG A 179 -43.38 20.09 57.32
C ARG A 179 -43.94 18.97 58.21
N ALA A 180 -43.31 17.80 58.24
CA ALA A 180 -43.74 16.71 59.10
C ALA A 180 -43.56 17.06 60.59
N GLU A 181 -42.46 17.71 60.95
CA GLU A 181 -42.19 18.19 62.30
C GLU A 181 -43.19 19.27 62.73
N THR A 182 -43.55 20.23 61.87
CA THR A 182 -44.58 21.22 62.21
C THR A 182 -45.98 20.61 62.37
N VAL A 183 -46.36 19.65 61.52
CA VAL A 183 -47.62 18.91 61.67
C VAL A 183 -47.62 18.08 62.94
N ALA A 184 -46.51 17.41 63.27
CA ALA A 184 -46.37 16.63 64.50
C ALA A 184 -46.43 17.51 65.75
N GLU A 185 -45.78 18.67 65.74
CA GLU A 185 -45.83 19.67 66.82
C GLU A 185 -47.25 20.23 67.00
N ALA A 186 -47.95 20.53 65.90
CA ALA A 186 -49.35 20.96 65.94
C ALA A 186 -50.26 19.87 66.53
N ALA A 187 -50.10 18.61 66.10
CA ALA A 187 -50.85 17.48 66.64
C ALA A 187 -50.54 17.23 68.12
N ARG A 188 -49.29 17.42 68.57
CA ARG A 188 -48.92 17.35 70.00
C ARG A 188 -49.61 18.44 70.82
N ARG A 189 -49.65 19.68 70.33
CA ARG A 189 -50.34 20.79 71.00
C ARG A 189 -51.84 20.56 71.06
N GLU A 190 -52.44 20.04 70.00
CA GLU A 190 -53.85 19.65 69.98
C GLU A 190 -54.13 18.50 70.95
N ALA A 191 -53.27 17.49 71.01
CA ALA A 191 -53.35 16.42 72.00
C ALA A 191 -53.22 16.94 73.44
N GLU A 192 -52.30 17.88 73.71
CA GLU A 192 -52.15 18.50 75.02
C GLU A 192 -53.38 19.35 75.38
N GLN A 193 -53.94 20.07 74.42
CA GLN A 193 -55.18 20.84 74.61
C GLN A 193 -56.39 19.94 74.88
N THR A 194 -56.51 18.81 74.18
CA THR A 194 -57.58 17.83 74.43
C THR A 194 -57.42 17.15 75.77
N VAL A 195 -56.20 16.82 76.21
CA VAL A 195 -55.93 16.32 77.57
C VAL A 195 -56.30 17.36 78.62
N LYS A 196 -55.87 18.63 78.46
CA LYS A 196 -56.25 19.72 79.39
C LYS A 196 -57.76 19.97 79.40
N ALA A 197 -58.43 19.87 78.25
CA ALA A 197 -59.88 19.99 78.16
C ALA A 197 -60.59 18.81 78.85
N ALA A 198 -60.07 17.59 78.69
CA ALA A 198 -60.57 16.41 79.37
C ALA A 198 -60.32 16.46 80.88
N GLU A 199 -59.19 16.98 81.34
CA GLU A 199 -58.89 17.23 82.76
C GLU A 199 -59.81 18.30 83.35
N ARG A 200 -60.06 19.40 82.62
CA ARG A 200 -61.06 20.40 83.02
C ARG A 200 -62.46 19.82 83.06
N ALA A 201 -62.83 18.99 82.09
CA ALA A 201 -64.12 18.30 82.08
C ALA A 201 -64.23 17.31 83.24
N ARG A 202 -63.14 16.60 83.59
CA ARG A 202 -63.07 15.75 84.78
C ARG A 202 -63.18 16.55 86.07
N ALA A 203 -62.47 17.66 86.20
CA ALA A 203 -62.57 18.54 87.36
C ALA A 203 -64.00 19.11 87.52
N VAL A 204 -64.62 19.56 86.41
CA VAL A 204 -66.03 19.99 86.40
C VAL A 204 -66.97 18.83 86.74
N ALA A 205 -66.70 17.62 86.26
CA ALA A 205 -67.48 16.44 86.60
C ALA A 205 -67.28 16.00 88.05
N GLU A 206 -66.08 16.16 88.62
CA GLU A 206 -65.77 15.88 90.02
C GLU A 206 -66.38 16.93 90.95
N ASP A 207 -66.36 18.21 90.58
CA ASP A 207 -67.05 19.30 91.28
C ASP A 207 -68.56 19.15 91.21
N ALA A 208 -69.10 18.77 90.04
CA ALA A 208 -70.51 18.43 89.86
C ALA A 208 -70.87 17.16 90.65
N ALA A 209 -69.98 16.17 90.74
CA ALA A 209 -70.17 14.97 91.56
C ALA A 209 -70.05 15.28 93.07
N ALA A 210 -69.24 16.25 93.47
CA ALA A 210 -69.13 16.71 94.86
C ALA A 210 -70.32 17.58 95.28
N ALA A 211 -70.85 18.41 94.36
CA ALA A 211 -72.12 19.10 94.52
C ALA A 211 -73.28 18.10 94.60
N ALA A 212 -73.36 17.16 93.64
CA ALA A 212 -74.37 16.11 93.63
C ALA A 212 -74.29 15.18 94.87
N ARG A 213 -73.11 14.97 95.47
CA ARG A 213 -72.98 14.21 96.74
C ARG A 213 -73.52 14.98 97.96
N ARG A 214 -73.43 16.31 97.96
CA ARG A 214 -74.05 17.17 99.00
C ARG A 214 -75.56 17.18 98.84
N ASP A 215 -76.04 17.33 97.61
CA ASP A 215 -77.47 17.28 97.27
C ASP A 215 -78.06 15.87 97.50
N ALA A 216 -77.29 14.82 97.26
CA ALA A 216 -77.69 13.42 97.51
C ALA A 216 -77.74 13.04 98.99
N GLN A 217 -76.96 13.68 99.86
CA GLN A 217 -77.07 13.48 101.32
C GLN A 217 -78.37 14.08 101.88
N GLU A 218 -78.83 15.21 101.33
CA GLU A 218 -80.14 15.79 101.66
C GLU A 218 -81.30 14.98 101.03
N ALA A 219 -81.11 14.44 99.82
CA ALA A 219 -82.11 13.60 99.15
C ALA A 219 -82.19 12.16 99.70
N ALA A 220 -81.14 11.60 100.32
CA ALA A 220 -81.11 10.22 100.83
C ALA A 220 -82.06 9.97 102.02
N VAL A 221 -82.51 11.01 102.74
CA VAL A 221 -83.57 10.91 103.75
C VAL A 221 -84.97 10.85 103.10
N ALA A 222 -85.13 11.40 101.89
CA ALA A 222 -86.38 11.40 101.12
C ALA A 222 -86.50 10.17 100.18
N ALA A 223 -85.41 9.73 99.56
CA ALA A 223 -85.38 8.70 98.51
C ALA A 223 -85.57 7.25 99.01
N ARG A 224 -85.56 7.01 100.33
CA ARG A 224 -85.96 5.71 100.90
C ARG A 224 -87.47 5.41 100.69
N ARG A 225 -88.27 6.41 100.28
CA ARG A 225 -89.69 6.25 99.90
C ARG A 225 -89.93 6.15 98.38
N ASP A 226 -88.96 6.54 97.53
CA ASP A 226 -89.16 6.58 96.06
C ASP A 226 -88.43 5.45 95.30
N ALA A 227 -87.63 4.64 96.00
CA ALA A 227 -86.94 3.47 95.45
C ALA A 227 -87.88 2.36 94.91
N GLU A 228 -89.18 2.44 95.20
CA GLU A 228 -90.20 1.52 94.67
C GLU A 228 -90.68 1.90 93.25
N GLN A 229 -90.37 3.11 92.75
CA GLN A 229 -90.85 3.60 91.44
C GLN A 229 -89.78 3.59 90.32
N ALA A 230 -88.49 3.39 90.64
CA ALA A 230 -87.39 3.52 89.68
C ALA A 230 -87.15 2.30 88.76
N VAL A 231 -87.82 1.17 89.01
CA VAL A 231 -87.74 -0.03 88.13
C VAL A 231 -88.37 0.24 86.74
N LYS A 232 -89.21 1.27 86.59
CA LYS A 232 -89.83 1.65 85.30
C LYS A 232 -88.99 2.59 84.42
N ALA A 233 -87.87 3.13 84.90
CA ALA A 233 -87.06 4.09 84.13
C ALA A 233 -85.94 3.42 83.28
N ALA A 234 -85.60 2.16 83.57
CA ALA A 234 -84.55 1.41 82.87
C ALA A 234 -84.90 1.06 81.41
N GLU A 235 -86.18 1.15 81.00
CA GLU A 235 -86.60 0.92 79.62
C GLU A 235 -86.27 2.10 78.67
N ALA A 236 -85.89 3.27 79.18
CA ALA A 236 -85.58 4.46 78.37
C ALA A 236 -84.13 4.50 77.84
N GLU A 237 -83.16 3.91 78.56
CA GLU A 237 -81.74 3.90 78.17
C GLU A 237 -81.42 2.94 77.00
N ALA A 238 -82.26 1.92 76.79
CA ALA A 238 -82.17 1.02 75.64
C ALA A 238 -82.43 1.71 74.27
N LYS A 239 -82.95 2.94 74.27
CA LYS A 239 -83.25 3.72 73.06
C LYS A 239 -82.07 4.61 72.62
N ALA A 240 -81.17 4.98 73.53
CA ALA A 240 -79.98 5.79 73.23
C ALA A 240 -78.88 4.95 72.54
N ALA A 241 -78.67 3.71 72.98
CA ALA A 241 -77.70 2.77 72.39
C ALA A 241 -78.02 2.42 70.92
N ARG A 242 -79.29 2.51 70.49
CA ARG A 242 -79.70 2.29 69.09
C ARG A 242 -79.31 3.43 68.15
N ARG A 243 -78.94 4.61 68.68
CA ARG A 243 -78.54 5.79 67.89
C ARG A 243 -77.04 5.76 67.55
N GLU A 244 -76.19 5.32 68.48
CA GLU A 244 -74.75 5.13 68.27
C GLU A 244 -74.44 4.00 67.28
N VAL A 245 -75.27 2.94 67.25
CA VAL A 245 -75.16 1.86 66.26
C VAL A 245 -75.50 2.34 64.83
N ARG A 246 -76.34 3.38 64.68
CA ARG A 246 -76.64 3.99 63.37
C ARG A 246 -75.49 4.87 62.87
N GLU A 247 -74.85 5.63 63.75
CA GLU A 247 -73.68 6.46 63.39
C GLU A 247 -72.45 5.60 63.06
N ALA A 248 -72.24 4.49 63.79
CA ALA A 248 -71.22 3.50 63.45
C ALA A 248 -71.50 2.82 62.09
N ALA A 249 -72.77 2.55 61.75
CA ALA A 249 -73.15 1.98 60.45
C ALA A 249 -72.93 2.95 59.28
N GLU A 250 -73.12 4.26 59.47
CA GLU A 250 -72.83 5.29 58.47
C GLU A 250 -71.32 5.51 58.28
N ALA A 251 -70.53 5.48 59.36
CA ALA A 251 -69.07 5.50 59.28
C ALA A 251 -68.52 4.26 58.54
N THR A 252 -69.16 3.09 58.71
CA THR A 252 -68.80 1.85 58.02
C THR A 252 -69.16 1.92 56.52
N ARG A 253 -70.28 2.56 56.15
CA ARG A 253 -70.62 2.83 54.73
C ARG A 253 -69.66 3.80 54.07
N ALA A 254 -69.28 4.89 54.75
CA ALA A 254 -68.29 5.84 54.24
C ALA A 254 -66.87 5.25 54.15
N ALA A 255 -66.55 4.23 54.95
CA ALA A 255 -65.32 3.44 54.81
C ALA A 255 -65.39 2.45 53.64
N ALA A 256 -66.56 1.82 53.41
CA ALA A 256 -66.80 0.93 52.28
C ALA A 256 -66.77 1.67 50.93
N GLU A 257 -67.28 2.91 50.85
CA GLU A 257 -67.21 3.76 49.66
C GLU A 257 -65.78 4.24 49.36
N ARG A 258 -64.97 4.47 50.40
CA ARG A 258 -63.54 4.75 50.24
C ARG A 258 -62.76 3.51 49.81
N ALA A 259 -63.15 2.32 50.27
CA ALA A 259 -62.57 1.04 49.84
C ALA A 259 -62.89 0.75 48.35
N THR A 260 -64.13 0.94 47.89
CA THR A 260 -64.47 0.78 46.46
C THR A 260 -63.81 1.83 45.57
N THR A 261 -63.64 3.07 46.07
CA THR A 261 -62.87 4.10 45.35
C THR A 261 -61.39 3.72 45.23
N ALA A 262 -60.79 3.18 46.30
CA ALA A 262 -59.41 2.68 46.29
C ALA A 262 -59.24 1.44 45.39
N GLU A 263 -60.20 0.52 45.37
CA GLU A 263 -60.21 -0.63 44.46
C GLU A 263 -60.31 -0.19 42.99
N SER A 264 -61.16 0.79 42.67
CA SER A 264 -61.23 1.35 41.31
C SER A 264 -59.96 2.08 40.89
N ALA A 265 -59.19 2.64 41.83
CA ALA A 265 -57.87 3.23 41.57
C ALA A 265 -56.81 2.14 41.34
N LEU A 266 -56.85 1.04 42.10
CA LEU A 266 -55.96 -0.11 41.89
C LEU A 266 -56.22 -0.84 40.57
N VAL A 267 -57.48 -0.97 40.15
CA VAL A 267 -57.83 -1.52 38.84
C VAL A 267 -57.31 -0.63 37.71
N ARG A 268 -57.42 0.70 37.84
CA ARG A 268 -56.86 1.64 36.86
C ARG A 268 -55.33 1.60 36.81
N LEU A 269 -54.66 1.51 37.96
CA LEU A 269 -53.20 1.38 38.03
C LEU A 269 -52.71 0.04 37.45
N ARG A 270 -53.45 -1.06 37.67
CA ARG A 270 -53.14 -2.36 37.03
C ARG A 270 -53.33 -2.30 35.52
N ALA A 271 -54.43 -1.72 35.03
CA ALA A 271 -54.64 -1.53 33.59
C ALA A 271 -53.56 -0.63 32.96
N GLN A 272 -53.09 0.38 33.68
CA GLN A 272 -52.00 1.25 33.23
C GLN A 272 -50.65 0.51 33.21
N ALA A 273 -50.34 -0.28 34.24
CA ALA A 273 -49.14 -1.12 34.29
C ALA A 273 -49.13 -2.20 33.19
N ASP A 274 -50.29 -2.80 32.90
CA ASP A 274 -50.44 -3.75 31.80
C ASP A 274 -50.28 -3.07 30.43
N GLY A 275 -50.80 -1.85 30.28
CA GLY A 275 -50.59 -1.02 29.08
C GLY A 275 -49.12 -0.61 28.88
N ASP A 276 -48.41 -0.25 29.94
CA ASP A 276 -46.99 0.10 29.88
C ASP A 276 -46.11 -1.14 29.64
N ARG A 277 -46.50 -2.32 30.17
CA ARG A 277 -45.86 -3.59 29.85
C ARG A 277 -46.02 -3.97 28.37
N GLN A 278 -47.22 -3.82 27.82
CA GLN A 278 -47.48 -4.07 26.39
C GLN A 278 -46.67 -3.12 25.50
N ARG A 279 -46.56 -1.83 25.86
CA ARG A 279 -45.70 -0.88 25.14
C ARG A 279 -44.22 -1.23 25.23
N ALA A 280 -43.75 -1.70 26.39
CA ALA A 280 -42.37 -2.15 26.56
C ALA A 280 -42.08 -3.41 25.71
N GLU A 281 -43.01 -4.36 25.66
CA GLU A 281 -42.90 -5.55 24.81
C GLU A 281 -42.95 -5.19 23.31
N GLU A 282 -43.77 -4.21 22.92
CA GLU A 282 -43.82 -3.72 21.53
C GLU A 282 -42.52 -3.00 21.14
N LEU A 283 -41.97 -2.17 22.02
CA LEU A 283 -40.67 -1.52 21.81
C LEU A 283 -39.52 -2.53 21.76
N ALA A 284 -39.55 -3.56 22.61
CA ALA A 284 -38.57 -4.64 22.57
C ALA A 284 -38.64 -5.44 21.24
N ARG A 285 -39.85 -5.69 20.72
CA ARG A 285 -40.02 -6.30 19.38
C ARG A 285 -39.49 -5.40 18.27
N LYS A 286 -39.78 -4.09 18.31
CA LYS A 286 -39.26 -3.12 17.34
C LYS A 286 -37.74 -3.00 17.39
N LEU A 287 -37.13 -3.06 18.58
CA LEU A 287 -35.68 -3.08 18.75
C LEU A 287 -35.06 -4.37 18.19
N ALA A 288 -35.64 -5.53 18.49
CA ALA A 288 -35.18 -6.81 17.94
C ALA A 288 -35.30 -6.86 16.40
N GLU A 289 -36.37 -6.30 15.83
CA GLU A 289 -36.56 -6.16 14.39
C GLU A 289 -35.51 -5.20 13.78
N ALA A 290 -35.22 -4.08 14.45
CA ALA A 290 -34.20 -3.13 14.03
C ALA A 290 -32.79 -3.74 14.09
N GLU A 291 -32.46 -4.50 15.13
CA GLU A 291 -31.20 -5.23 15.25
C GLU A 291 -31.05 -6.28 14.15
N LYS A 292 -32.12 -7.03 13.85
CA LYS A 292 -32.12 -8.00 12.75
C LYS A 292 -31.92 -7.32 11.40
N ASN A 293 -32.52 -6.15 11.18
CA ASN A 293 -32.32 -5.35 9.97
C ASN A 293 -30.89 -4.79 9.88
N LEU A 294 -30.31 -4.33 10.99
CA LEU A 294 -28.91 -3.89 11.04
C LEU A 294 -27.94 -5.05 10.79
N GLN A 295 -28.20 -6.24 11.34
CA GLN A 295 -27.42 -7.45 11.05
C GLN A 295 -27.52 -7.85 9.57
N LYS A 296 -28.71 -7.75 8.97
CA LYS A 296 -28.91 -8.00 7.54
C LYS A 296 -28.14 -6.99 6.68
N MET A 297 -28.23 -5.69 6.98
CA MET A 297 -27.48 -4.65 6.28
C MET A 297 -25.96 -4.82 6.46
N ALA A 298 -25.50 -5.23 7.65
CA ALA A 298 -24.09 -5.52 7.89
C ALA A 298 -23.60 -6.75 7.10
N ALA A 299 -24.43 -7.78 6.97
CA ALA A 299 -24.13 -8.95 6.14
C ALA A 299 -24.07 -8.56 4.65
N GLU A 300 -25.04 -7.81 4.14
CA GLU A 300 -25.05 -7.27 2.77
C GLU A 300 -23.80 -6.42 2.49
N LEU A 301 -23.45 -5.52 3.41
CA LEU A 301 -22.27 -4.65 3.26
C LEU A 301 -20.95 -5.44 3.30
N ASN A 302 -20.87 -6.53 4.07
CA ASN A 302 -19.72 -7.43 4.05
C ASN A 302 -19.65 -8.25 2.76
N THR A 303 -20.80 -8.62 2.19
CA THR A 303 -20.89 -9.33 0.91
C THR A 303 -20.42 -8.42 -0.23
N GLU A 304 -20.86 -7.16 -0.23
CA GLU A 304 -20.40 -6.13 -1.18
C GLU A 304 -18.90 -5.81 -1.02
N ARG A 305 -18.39 -5.75 0.21
CA ARG A 305 -16.94 -5.59 0.46
C ARG A 305 -16.13 -6.77 -0.04
N ALA A 306 -16.64 -7.99 0.11
CA ALA A 306 -16.00 -9.19 -0.44
C ALA A 306 -16.01 -9.17 -1.97
N ALA A 307 -17.14 -8.81 -2.60
CA ALA A 307 -17.25 -8.67 -4.04
C ALA A 307 -16.32 -7.57 -4.59
N ALA A 308 -16.21 -6.42 -3.90
CA ALA A 308 -15.31 -5.33 -4.27
C ALA A 308 -13.82 -5.72 -4.12
N LYS A 309 -13.48 -6.51 -3.09
CA LYS A 309 -12.15 -7.08 -2.93
C LYS A 309 -11.83 -8.05 -4.06
N GLU A 310 -12.75 -8.96 -4.38
CA GLU A 310 -12.59 -9.91 -5.48
C GLU A 310 -12.44 -9.21 -6.83
N ALA A 311 -13.22 -8.14 -7.08
CA ALA A 311 -13.07 -7.32 -8.29
C ALA A 311 -11.70 -6.63 -8.37
N ARG A 312 -11.16 -6.12 -7.24
CA ARG A 312 -9.80 -5.57 -7.19
C ARG A 312 -8.73 -6.63 -7.43
N ASP A 313 -8.89 -7.82 -6.86
CA ASP A 313 -7.94 -8.91 -7.01
C ASP A 313 -7.93 -9.41 -8.47
N ARG A 314 -9.10 -9.49 -9.13
CA ARG A 314 -9.22 -9.76 -10.56
C ARG A 314 -8.57 -8.67 -11.42
N LEU A 315 -8.78 -7.39 -11.09
CA LEU A 315 -8.14 -6.27 -11.81
C LEU A 315 -6.61 -6.30 -11.65
N ALA A 316 -6.13 -6.58 -10.44
CA ALA A 316 -4.70 -6.73 -10.16
C ALA A 316 -4.10 -7.95 -10.89
N GLY A 317 -4.87 -9.03 -11.02
CA GLY A 317 -4.53 -10.17 -11.88
C GLY A 317 -4.40 -9.75 -13.34
N ALA A 318 -5.42 -9.11 -13.91
CA ALA A 318 -5.42 -8.66 -15.30
C ALA A 318 -4.27 -7.68 -15.61
N VAL A 319 -3.91 -6.79 -14.68
CA VAL A 319 -2.76 -5.89 -14.85
C VAL A 319 -1.43 -6.66 -14.85
N ARG A 320 -1.29 -7.69 -14.01
CA ARG A 320 -0.09 -8.56 -14.03
C ARG A 320 -0.01 -9.36 -15.33
N ASP A 321 -1.13 -9.87 -15.82
CA ASP A 321 -1.20 -10.65 -17.06
C ASP A 321 -0.89 -9.75 -18.28
N ALA A 322 -1.42 -8.52 -18.30
CA ALA A 322 -1.08 -7.54 -19.33
C ALA A 322 0.43 -7.20 -19.33
N ALA A 323 1.02 -6.95 -18.15
CA ALA A 323 2.45 -6.70 -18.02
C ALA A 323 3.31 -7.93 -18.37
N TRP A 324 2.78 -9.14 -18.19
CA TRP A 324 3.45 -10.37 -18.63
C TRP A 324 3.40 -10.52 -20.15
N LEU A 325 2.24 -10.29 -20.78
CA LEU A 325 2.08 -10.31 -22.23
C LEU A 325 2.91 -9.21 -22.93
N GLU A 326 3.03 -8.02 -22.35
CA GLU A 326 3.91 -6.97 -22.88
C GLU A 326 5.38 -7.38 -22.85
N ARG A 327 5.82 -8.01 -21.75
CA ARG A 327 7.18 -8.56 -21.64
C ARG A 327 7.39 -9.68 -22.65
N GLN A 328 6.44 -10.60 -22.78
CA GLN A 328 6.52 -11.67 -23.76
C GLN A 328 6.59 -11.12 -25.19
N GLY A 329 5.73 -10.17 -25.54
CA GLY A 329 5.74 -9.51 -26.85
C GLY A 329 7.00 -8.66 -27.11
N ALA A 330 7.68 -8.15 -26.08
CA ALA A 330 8.99 -7.55 -26.22
C ALA A 330 10.08 -8.60 -26.48
N THR A 331 9.97 -9.77 -25.83
CA THR A 331 10.89 -10.90 -26.01
C THR A 331 10.74 -11.51 -27.41
N ASP A 332 9.50 -11.67 -27.88
CA ASP A 332 9.19 -12.19 -29.21
C ASP A 332 9.65 -11.22 -30.31
N ARG A 333 9.50 -9.90 -30.11
CA ARG A 333 10.07 -8.89 -31.01
C ARG A 333 11.59 -8.95 -31.08
N ALA A 334 12.26 -9.05 -29.93
CA ALA A 334 13.71 -9.21 -29.89
C ALA A 334 14.17 -10.51 -30.58
N ALA A 335 13.40 -11.61 -30.44
CA ALA A 335 13.67 -12.87 -31.12
C ALA A 335 13.46 -12.76 -32.64
N LEU A 336 12.42 -12.06 -33.09
CA LEU A 336 12.18 -11.78 -34.51
C LEU A 336 13.29 -10.90 -35.11
N ASP A 337 13.72 -9.85 -34.40
CA ASP A 337 14.83 -9.00 -34.85
C ASP A 337 16.14 -9.78 -34.93
N ALA A 338 16.42 -10.64 -33.95
CA ALA A 338 17.58 -11.54 -33.98
C ALA A 338 17.53 -12.55 -35.14
N ALA A 339 16.34 -13.12 -35.41
CA ALA A 339 16.13 -14.01 -36.54
C ALA A 339 16.34 -13.26 -37.87
N ARG A 340 15.86 -12.02 -37.98
CA ARG A 340 16.02 -11.17 -39.16
C ARG A 340 17.49 -10.86 -39.44
N VAL A 341 18.25 -10.49 -38.40
CA VAL A 341 19.71 -10.31 -38.50
C VAL A 341 20.41 -11.60 -38.91
N SER A 342 19.98 -12.76 -38.40
CA SER A 342 20.53 -14.07 -38.79
C SER A 342 20.24 -14.41 -40.26
N VAL A 343 19.03 -14.09 -40.75
CA VAL A 343 18.65 -14.27 -42.16
C VAL A 343 19.50 -13.36 -43.05
N GLU A 344 19.63 -12.07 -42.74
CA GLU A 344 20.49 -11.16 -43.51
C GLU A 344 21.97 -11.60 -43.48
N ALA A 345 22.44 -12.18 -42.37
CA ALA A 345 23.78 -12.74 -42.28
C ALA A 345 23.93 -14.04 -43.09
N ALA A 346 22.86 -14.84 -43.23
CA ALA A 346 22.84 -16.01 -44.09
C ALA A 346 22.81 -15.61 -45.58
N GLU A 347 22.02 -14.60 -45.95
CA GLU A 347 21.96 -14.03 -47.30
C GLU A 347 23.32 -13.45 -47.71
N ARG A 348 23.95 -12.63 -46.85
CA ARG A 348 25.31 -12.13 -47.12
C ARG A 348 26.35 -13.25 -47.29
N ARG A 349 26.22 -14.35 -46.55
CA ARG A 349 27.09 -15.54 -46.72
C ARG A 349 26.80 -16.25 -48.04
N ALA A 350 25.54 -16.35 -48.44
CA ALA A 350 25.13 -16.91 -49.72
C ALA A 350 25.66 -16.06 -50.89
N GLU A 351 25.47 -14.74 -50.88
CA GLU A 351 26.02 -13.81 -51.88
C GLU A 351 27.55 -13.89 -51.95
N THR A 352 28.23 -14.02 -50.80
CA THR A 352 29.69 -14.18 -50.77
C THR A 352 30.12 -15.52 -51.38
N ALA A 353 29.35 -16.59 -51.15
CA ALA A 353 29.60 -17.91 -51.70
C ALA A 353 29.33 -17.95 -53.22
N GLU A 354 28.25 -17.33 -53.68
CA GLU A 354 27.92 -17.15 -55.10
C GLU A 354 29.02 -16.33 -55.79
N GLY A 355 29.43 -15.18 -55.23
CA GLY A 355 30.54 -14.39 -55.77
C GLY A 355 31.91 -15.11 -55.73
N ARG A 356 32.05 -16.19 -54.96
CA ARG A 356 33.22 -17.07 -54.96
C ARG A 356 33.10 -18.16 -56.05
N LEU A 357 31.91 -18.71 -56.24
CA LEU A 357 31.58 -19.64 -57.34
C LEU A 357 31.74 -18.96 -58.70
N ASP A 358 31.22 -17.75 -58.88
CA ASP A 358 31.38 -16.98 -60.12
C ASP A 358 32.85 -16.69 -60.42
N ARG A 359 33.64 -16.37 -59.40
CA ARG A 359 35.10 -16.23 -59.54
C ARG A 359 35.76 -17.55 -59.95
N MET A 360 35.34 -18.68 -59.39
CA MET A 360 35.84 -20.00 -59.80
C MET A 360 35.43 -20.35 -61.23
N ILE A 361 34.19 -20.08 -61.63
CA ILE A 361 33.70 -20.29 -62.99
C ILE A 361 34.50 -19.42 -63.97
N ALA A 362 34.71 -18.14 -63.68
CA ALA A 362 35.52 -17.24 -64.51
C ALA A 362 36.99 -17.69 -64.63
N VAL A 363 37.55 -18.32 -63.59
CA VAL A 363 38.90 -18.92 -63.63
C VAL A 363 38.92 -20.19 -64.49
N LEU A 364 37.87 -21.01 -64.43
CA LEU A 364 37.73 -22.21 -65.25
C LEU A 364 37.48 -21.87 -66.72
N GLU A 365 36.71 -20.82 -67.02
CA GLU A 365 36.50 -20.31 -68.38
C GLU A 365 37.77 -19.72 -68.99
N ARG A 366 38.62 -19.04 -68.19
CA ARG A 366 39.95 -18.59 -68.65
C ARG A 366 40.94 -19.74 -68.87
N ARG A 367 40.71 -20.90 -68.26
CA ARG A 367 41.49 -22.14 -68.49
C ARG A 367 40.90 -23.00 -69.60
N ARG A 368 39.75 -22.63 -70.17
CA ARG A 368 39.17 -23.34 -71.31
C ARG A 368 40.04 -23.07 -72.53
N PRO A 369 40.71 -24.08 -73.09
CA PRO A 369 41.48 -23.90 -74.32
C PRO A 369 40.53 -23.45 -75.44
N PRO A 370 40.95 -22.55 -76.34
CA PRO A 370 40.12 -22.12 -77.45
C PRO A 370 39.74 -23.34 -78.28
N THR A 371 38.43 -23.58 -78.39
CA THR A 371 37.89 -24.57 -79.32
C THR A 371 38.41 -24.24 -80.71
N PRO A 372 39.08 -25.18 -81.40
CA PRO A 372 39.60 -24.94 -82.74
C PRO A 372 38.43 -24.65 -83.70
N PRO A 373 38.59 -23.69 -84.62
CA PRO A 373 37.59 -23.43 -85.64
C PRO A 373 37.58 -24.60 -86.64
N GLY A 374 36.46 -25.32 -86.72
CA GLY A 374 36.15 -26.19 -87.84
C GLY A 374 35.67 -27.59 -87.45
N ALA A 375 34.35 -27.78 -87.49
CA ALA A 375 33.69 -28.90 -88.18
C ALA A 375 32.16 -28.70 -88.14
N ALA A 376 31.59 -28.57 -89.33
CA ALA A 376 30.17 -28.47 -89.72
C ALA A 376 29.43 -27.16 -89.42
#